data_AF-A0AA95N2T3-F1
#
_entry.id   AF-A0AA95N2T3-F1
#
_cell.length_a   1.000
_cell.length_b   1.000
_cell.length_c   1.000
_cell.angle_alpha   90.00
_cell.angle_beta   90.00
_cell.angle_gamma   90.00
#
_symmetry.space_group_name_H-M   'P 1'
#
loop_
_entity.id
_entity.type
_entity.pdbx_description
1 polymer ?
#
loop_
_entity_poly.entity_id
_entity_poly.type
_entity_poly.pdbx_seq_one_letter_code
_entity_poly.pdbx_strand_id
1 'polypeptide(L)'
;MSKVVAFIVYSLLWLWNVASILFLALFLGFLISIVIDDFNPLVFRVLGALGLFAGILWAEKVRKKDGLSKFHGRVNAHPEVDGPTPRNGRW
;
A
#
# COMPACT_ATOMS: atom_id res chain seq x y z
N MET A 1 17.85 -10.34 -17.00
CA MET A 1 17.37 -10.09 -15.61
C MET A 1 16.76 -11.39 -15.08
N SER A 2 17.23 -11.89 -13.95
CA SER A 2 16.80 -13.18 -13.39
C SER A 2 15.34 -13.09 -12.90
N LYS A 3 14.47 -14.00 -13.38
CA LYS A 3 13.04 -14.08 -13.02
C LYS A 3 12.80 -14.09 -11.50
N VAL A 4 13.77 -14.59 -10.74
CA VAL A 4 13.79 -14.61 -9.28
C VAL A 4 13.78 -13.20 -8.68
N VAL A 5 14.61 -12.29 -9.18
CA VAL A 5 14.69 -10.91 -8.66
C VAL A 5 13.39 -10.17 -8.90
N ALA A 6 12.78 -10.35 -10.08
CA ALA A 6 11.47 -9.79 -10.38
C ALA A 6 10.40 -10.29 -9.41
N PHE A 7 10.41 -11.58 -9.06
CA PHE A 7 9.44 -12.15 -8.11
C PHE A 7 9.62 -11.62 -6.68
N ILE A 8 10.87 -11.46 -6.23
CA ILE A 8 11.19 -10.89 -4.92
C ILE A 8 10.71 -9.44 -4.84
N VAL A 9 11.05 -8.62 -5.84
CA VAL A 9 10.65 -7.20 -5.88
C VAL A 9 9.13 -7.08 -5.90
N TYR A 10 8.44 -7.90 -6.69
CA TYR A 10 6.98 -7.89 -6.77
C TYR A 10 6.33 -8.28 -5.43
N SER A 11 6.92 -9.23 -4.71
CA SER A 11 6.43 -9.67 -3.40
C SER A 11 6.69 -8.61 -2.33
N LEU A 12 7.84 -7.92 -2.36
CA LEU A 12 8.14 -6.80 -1.47
C LEU A 12 7.17 -5.64 -1.66
N LEU A 13 6.91 -5.26 -2.91
CA LEU A 13 5.93 -4.21 -3.24
C LEU A 13 4.53 -4.58 -2.74
N TRP A 14 4.18 -5.88 -2.78
CA TRP A 14 2.90 -6.36 -2.29
C TRP A 14 2.83 -6.27 -0.77
N LEU A 15 3.87 -6.74 -0.08
CA LEU A 15 4.00 -6.63 1.36
C LEU A 15 3.97 -5.18 1.83
N TRP A 16 4.58 -4.25 1.09
CA TRP A 16 4.56 -2.83 1.43
C TRP A 16 3.15 -2.27 1.41
N ASN A 17 2.35 -2.58 0.38
CA ASN A 17 0.94 -2.16 0.33
C ASN A 17 0.11 -2.73 1.48
N VAL A 18 0.32 -3.99 1.85
CA VAL A 18 -0.35 -4.61 3.01
C VAL A 18 0.09 -3.91 4.30
N ALA A 19 1.39 -3.68 4.46
CA ALA A 19 1.96 -3.05 5.64
C ALA A 19 1.43 -1.63 5.85
N SER A 20 1.21 -0.85 4.79
CA SER A 20 0.63 0.49 4.90
C SER A 20 -0.76 0.48 5.53
N ILE A 21 -1.64 -0.43 5.12
CA ILE A 21 -3.01 -0.53 5.69
C ILE A 21 -2.97 -1.11 7.09
N LEU A 22 -2.11 -2.11 7.34
CA LEU A 22 -1.90 -2.67 8.67
C LEU A 22 -1.44 -1.60 9.66
N PHE A 23 -0.46 -0.79 9.26
CA PHE A 23 0.10 0.27 10.09
C PHE A 23 -0.94 1.36 10.36
N LEU A 24 -1.75 1.72 9.36
CA LEU A 24 -2.87 2.64 9.54
C LEU A 24 -3.89 2.12 10.57
N ALA A 25 -4.25 0.83 10.49
CA ALA A 25 -5.19 0.21 11.43
C ALA A 25 -4.64 0.14 12.86
N LEU A 26 -3.35 -0.21 13.01
CA LEU A 26 -2.67 -0.22 14.31
C LEU A 26 -2.54 1.19 14.89
N PHE A 27 -2.26 2.18 14.05
CA PHE A 27 -2.21 3.58 14.45
C PHE A 27 -3.56 4.07 14.95
N LEU A 28 -4.66 3.70 14.27
CA LEU A 28 -6.02 3.96 14.76
C LEU A 28 -6.27 3.31 16.13
N GLY A 29 -5.88 2.03 16.30
CA GLY A 29 -6.01 1.33 17.58
C GLY A 29 -5.24 2.02 18.71
N PHE A 30 -4.07 2.56 18.41
CA PHE A 30 -3.28 3.35 19.35
C PHE A 30 -3.96 4.67 19.73
N LEU A 31 -4.49 5.41 18.76
CA LEU A 31 -5.24 6.64 19.04
C LEU A 31 -6.47 6.37 19.92
N ILE A 32 -7.22 5.31 19.65
CA ILE A 32 -8.38 4.91 20.45
C ILE A 32 -7.97 4.58 21.88
N SER A 33 -6.82 3.93 22.07
CA SER A 33 -6.33 3.56 23.41
C SER A 33 -5.96 4.78 24.24
N ILE A 34 -5.43 5.84 23.63
CA ILE A 34 -5.18 7.13 24.32
C ILE A 34 -6.49 7.77 24.76
N VAL A 35 -7.54 7.71 23.94
CA VAL A 35 -8.85 8.34 24.25
C VAL A 35 -9.58 7.62 25.38
N ILE A 36 -9.46 6.29 25.45
CA ILE A 36 -10.14 5.46 26.46
C ILE A 36 -9.32 5.37 27.76
N ASP A 37 -8.05 5.80 27.73
CA ASP A 37 -7.06 5.66 28.83
C ASP A 37 -6.93 4.20 29.33
N ASP A 38 -7.23 3.24 28.44
CA ASP A 38 -7.13 1.82 28.70
C ASP A 38 -6.54 1.11 27.48
N PHE A 39 -5.52 0.31 27.72
CA PHE A 39 -4.89 -0.49 26.69
C PHE A 39 -5.58 -1.84 26.61
N ASN A 40 -6.60 -1.93 25.74
CA ASN A 40 -7.29 -3.19 25.51
C ASN A 40 -6.57 -4.01 24.42
N PRO A 41 -5.86 -5.11 24.76
CA PRO A 41 -5.16 -5.92 23.77
C PRO A 41 -6.11 -6.61 22.77
N LEU A 42 -7.39 -6.76 23.13
CA LEU A 42 -8.41 -7.35 22.27
C LEU A 42 -8.77 -6.40 21.12
N VAL A 43 -8.85 -5.10 21.40
CA VAL A 43 -9.10 -4.05 20.39
C VAL A 43 -7.97 -4.03 19.36
N PHE A 44 -6.71 -4.07 19.81
CA PHE A 44 -5.56 -4.15 18.91
C PHE A 44 -5.53 -5.41 18.06
N ARG A 45 -5.88 -6.57 18.63
CA ARG A 45 -5.96 -7.83 17.86
C ARG A 45 -7.04 -7.75 16.78
N VAL A 46 -8.22 -7.22 17.11
CA VAL A 46 -9.33 -7.10 16.16
C VAL A 46 -9.01 -6.08 15.06
N LEU A 47 -8.55 -4.87 15.42
CA LEU A 47 -8.15 -3.85 14.44
C LEU A 47 -6.97 -4.30 13.59
N GLY A 48 -5.98 -4.97 14.20
CA GLY A 48 -4.86 -5.56 13.49
C GLY A 48 -5.31 -6.62 12.49
N ALA A 49 -6.19 -7.54 12.88
CA ALA A 49 -6.75 -8.55 11.98
C ALA A 49 -7.54 -7.92 10.82
N LEU A 50 -8.41 -6.94 11.11
CA LEU A 50 -9.16 -6.21 10.08
C LEU A 50 -8.25 -5.45 9.13
N GLY A 51 -7.23 -4.77 9.65
CA GLY A 51 -6.21 -4.08 8.85
C GLY A 51 -5.40 -5.04 7.98
N LEU A 52 -5.09 -6.23 8.48
CA LEU A 52 -4.37 -7.26 7.74
C LEU A 52 -5.23 -7.83 6.61
N PHE A 53 -6.49 -8.18 6.87
CA PHE A 53 -7.44 -8.63 5.85
C PHE A 53 -7.69 -7.56 4.79
N ALA A 54 -7.97 -6.32 5.19
CA ALA A 54 -8.15 -5.20 4.28
C ALA A 54 -6.89 -4.94 3.45
N GLY A 55 -5.71 -5.02 4.08
CA GLY A 55 -4.40 -4.89 3.45
C GLY A 55 -4.18 -5.92 2.35
N ILE A 56 -4.43 -7.20 2.64
CA ILE A 56 -4.32 -8.31 1.68
C ILE A 56 -5.27 -8.09 0.49
N LEU A 57 -6.56 -7.81 0.76
CA LEU A 57 -7.55 -7.58 -0.29
C LEU A 57 -7.18 -6.39 -1.18
N TRP A 58 -6.66 -5.32 -0.59
CA TRP A 58 -6.19 -4.15 -1.31
C TRP A 58 -4.97 -4.45 -2.17
N ALA A 59 -3.96 -5.12 -1.60
CA ALA A 59 -2.75 -5.48 -2.31
C ALA A 59 -3.06 -6.41 -3.50
N GLU A 60 -4.01 -7.33 -3.34
CA GLU A 60 -4.52 -8.20 -4.41
C GLU A 60 -5.27 -7.40 -5.48
N LYS A 61 -6.05 -6.39 -5.08
CA LYS A 61 -6.75 -5.49 -6.01
C LYS A 61 -5.77 -4.62 -6.82
N VAL A 62 -4.73 -4.08 -6.17
CA VAL A 62 -3.66 -3.30 -6.83
C VAL A 62 -2.90 -4.19 -7.81
N ARG A 63 -2.61 -5.44 -7.43
CA ARG A 63 -2.00 -6.44 -8.31
C ARG A 63 -2.81 -6.65 -9.58
N LYS A 64 -4.13 -6.84 -9.45
CA LYS A 64 -5.02 -7.15 -10.58
C LYS A 64 -5.31 -5.94 -11.47
N LYS A 65 -5.35 -4.72 -10.94
CA LYS A 65 -5.71 -3.51 -11.72
C LYS A 65 -4.57 -2.91 -12.53
N ASP A 66 -3.46 -2.58 -11.86
CA ASP A 66 -2.43 -1.70 -12.44
C ASP A 66 -1.09 -2.42 -12.66
N GLY A 67 -0.84 -3.51 -11.93
CA GLY A 67 0.48 -4.11 -11.79
C GLY A 67 1.35 -3.30 -10.82
N LEU A 68 1.94 -3.98 -9.82
CA LEU A 68 2.56 -3.31 -8.68
C LEU A 68 3.69 -2.33 -9.04
N SER A 69 4.50 -2.68 -10.03
CA SER A 69 5.59 -1.84 -10.53
C SER A 69 5.09 -0.58 -11.23
N LYS A 70 3.97 -0.66 -11.98
CA LYS A 70 3.37 0.50 -12.64
C LYS A 70 2.67 1.41 -11.64
N PHE A 71 2.03 0.84 -10.62
CA PHE A 71 1.41 1.60 -9.54
C PHE A 71 2.44 2.41 -8.74
N HIS A 72 3.52 1.77 -8.26
CA HIS A 72 4.60 2.49 -7.56
C HIS A 72 5.32 3.48 -8.49
N GLY A 73 5.47 3.14 -9.78
CA GLY A 73 5.98 4.07 -10.79
C GLY A 73 5.14 5.33 -10.89
N ARG A 74 3.80 5.23 -10.92
CA ARG A 74 2.92 6.41 -10.93
C ARG A 74 2.92 7.20 -9.62
N VAL A 75 3.02 6.51 -8.48
CA VAL A 75 3.06 7.18 -7.16
C VAL A 75 4.34 7.99 -6.99
N ASN A 76 5.46 7.46 -7.49
CA ASN A 76 6.76 8.13 -7.41
C ASN A 76 7.05 9.05 -8.61
N ALA A 77 6.27 8.96 -9.69
CA ALA A 77 6.40 9.85 -10.83
C ALA A 77 5.89 11.24 -10.45
N HIS A 78 6.79 12.22 -10.47
CA HIS A 78 6.43 13.62 -10.40
C HIS A 78 6.02 14.14 -11.79
N PRO A 79 4.94 14.93 -11.89
CA PRO A 79 4.46 15.45 -13.16
C PRO A 79 5.47 16.37 -13.87
N GLU A 80 6.44 16.94 -13.14
CA GLU A 80 7.54 17.71 -13.72
C GLU A 80 8.65 16.86 -14.41
N VAL A 81 8.73 15.55 -14.14
CA VAL A 81 9.72 14.66 -14.78
C VAL A 81 9.15 13.99 -16.03
N ASP A 82 7.83 13.74 -16.04
CA ASP A 82 7.09 13.40 -17.24
C ASP A 82 6.91 14.69 -18.08
N GLY A 83 7.86 14.95 -18.99
CA GLY A 83 7.77 16.07 -19.93
C GLY A 83 6.38 16.19 -20.59
N PRO A 84 5.98 17.39 -21.04
CA PRO A 84 4.60 17.69 -21.40
C PRO A 84 4.01 16.63 -22.31
N THR A 85 2.98 15.93 -21.83
CA THR A 85 2.22 14.97 -22.63
C THR A 85 1.72 15.69 -23.89
N PRO A 86 2.06 15.22 -25.10
CA PRO A 86 1.61 15.87 -26.32
C PRO A 86 0.09 15.80 -26.37
N ARG A 87 -0.55 16.94 -26.12
CA ARG A 87 -1.97 17.11 -26.35
C ARG A 87 -2.15 17.19 -27.86
N ASN A 88 -2.51 16.07 -28.48
CA ASN A 88 -2.88 15.99 -29.89
C ASN A 88 -1.71 16.24 -30.89
N GLY A 89 -0.66 15.41 -30.81
CA GLY A 89 0.19 15.06 -31.97
C GLY A 89 0.86 16.18 -32.76
N ARG A 90 1.04 17.38 -32.21
CA ARG A 90 1.73 18.48 -32.91
C ARG A 90 2.84 19.06 -32.03
N TRP A 91 4.04 19.06 -32.62
CA TRP A 91 5.23 19.76 -32.16
C TRP A 91 5.10 21.26 -32.45
#